data_AF-A0A2N3EPB6-F1
#
_entry.id   AF-A0A2N3EPB6-F1
#
_cell.length_a   1.000
_cell.length_b   1.000
_cell.length_c   1.000
_cell.angle_alpha   90.00
_cell.angle_beta   90.00
_cell.angle_gamma   90.00
#
_symmetry.space_group_name_H-M   'P 1'
#
loop_
_entity.id
_entity.type
_entity.pdbx_description
1 polymer ?
#
loop_
_entity_poly.entity_id
_entity_poly.type
_entity_poly.pdbx_seq_one_letter_code
_entity_poly.pdbx_strand_id
1 'polypeptide(L)'
;MIADAVNAVAAGIPLAFAYNPLASIAAAPIAAGLLGVKRASSRRVAWGVSVAGFAWLFGDGLRALARARDAFDAAAAITWPTYTTIGVWAIGTLLLGYVLPLWAGAFVGRRVTHGTGWVAAASIAAGVSLSLSGLLGGLVG
;
A
#
# COMPACT_ATOMS: atom_id res chain seq x y z
N MET A 1 9.85 -26.45 -9.78
CA MET A 1 9.32 -25.26 -10.48
C MET A 1 8.00 -24.77 -9.88
N ILE A 2 6.89 -25.53 -9.92
CA ILE A 2 5.61 -25.08 -9.33
C ILE A 2 5.70 -24.98 -7.79
N ALA A 3 6.28 -25.97 -7.12
CA ALA A 3 6.48 -25.95 -5.67
C ALA A 3 7.34 -24.75 -5.21
N ASP A 4 8.38 -24.40 -5.98
CA ASP A 4 9.25 -23.26 -5.69
C ASP A 4 8.52 -21.93 -5.83
N ALA A 5 7.63 -21.80 -6.83
CA ALA A 5 6.78 -20.63 -6.99
C ALA A 5 5.76 -20.49 -5.85
N VAL A 6 5.13 -21.59 -5.44
CA VAL A 6 4.18 -21.60 -4.31
C VAL A 6 4.89 -21.20 -3.01
N ASN A 7 6.07 -21.76 -2.74
CA ASN A 7 6.87 -21.40 -1.58
C ASN A 7 7.33 -19.94 -1.62
N ALA A 8 7.71 -19.43 -2.79
CA ALA A 8 8.10 -18.04 -2.96
C ALA A 8 6.94 -17.07 -2.68
N VAL A 9 5.74 -17.39 -3.17
CA VAL A 9 4.53 -16.61 -2.87
C VAL A 9 4.23 -16.66 -1.37
N ALA A 10 4.24 -17.86 -0.78
CA ALA A 10 3.99 -18.04 0.65
C ALA A 10 5.00 -17.26 1.51
N ALA A 11 6.28 -17.23 1.14
CA ALA A 11 7.30 -16.44 1.82
C ALA A 11 7.11 -14.92 1.68
N GLY A 12 6.50 -14.47 0.58
CA GLY A 12 6.21 -13.04 0.36
C GLY A 12 5.02 -12.52 1.16
N ILE A 13 4.07 -13.39 1.51
CA ILE A 13 2.83 -13.00 2.22
C ILE A 13 3.13 -12.38 3.60
N PRO A 14 3.94 -12.98 4.50
CA PRO A 14 4.28 -12.35 5.78
C PRO A 14 4.93 -10.98 5.61
N LEU A 15 5.77 -10.82 4.59
CA LEU A 15 6.45 -9.55 4.30
C LEU A 15 5.46 -8.45 3.88
N ALA A 16 4.33 -8.80 3.25
CA ALA A 16 3.29 -7.85 2.89
C ALA A 16 2.71 -7.12 4.10
N PHE A 17 2.73 -7.74 5.29
CA PHE A 17 2.25 -7.14 6.53
C PHE A 17 3.24 -6.15 7.14
N ALA A 18 4.49 -6.16 6.70
CA ALA A 18 5.55 -5.27 7.17
C ALA A 18 5.68 -3.99 6.30
N TYR A 19 4.56 -3.36 5.99
CA TYR A 19 4.53 -2.05 5.31
C TYR A 19 4.91 -0.93 6.26
N ASN A 20 5.30 0.24 5.73
CA ASN A 20 5.63 1.41 6.54
C ASN A 20 4.36 2.10 7.08
N PRO A 21 4.04 2.00 8.39
CA PRO A 21 2.79 2.51 8.93
C PRO A 21 2.75 4.04 8.95
N LEU A 22 3.89 4.71 9.13
CA LEU A 22 3.95 6.18 9.17
C LEU A 22 3.62 6.79 7.81
N ALA A 23 4.21 6.23 6.74
CA ALA A 23 3.93 6.68 5.38
C ALA A 23 2.47 6.43 4.99
N SER A 24 1.92 5.27 5.36
CA SER A 24 0.51 4.92 5.18
C SER A 24 -0.43 5.91 5.89
N ILE A 25 -0.25 6.11 7.20
CA ILE A 25 -1.10 6.98 8.02
C ILE A 25 -1.06 8.44 7.55
N ALA A 26 0.10 8.92 7.06
CA ALA A 26 0.21 10.28 6.55
C ALA A 26 -0.47 10.45 5.18
N ALA A 27 -0.23 9.53 4.25
CA ALA A 27 -0.61 9.71 2.86
C ALA A 27 -2.04 9.25 2.55
N ALA A 28 -2.50 8.16 3.16
CA ALA A 28 -3.82 7.61 2.87
C ALA A 28 -4.97 8.59 3.17
N PRO A 29 -4.96 9.35 4.28
CA PRO A 29 -5.99 10.37 4.54
C PRO A 29 -6.01 11.49 3.51
N ILE A 30 -4.83 11.97 3.11
CA ILE A 30 -4.69 13.05 2.12
C ILE A 30 -5.22 12.56 0.77
N ALA A 31 -4.76 11.40 0.31
CA ALA A 31 -5.19 10.80 -0.94
C ALA A 31 -6.71 10.49 -0.91
N ALA A 32 -7.23 9.93 0.19
CA ALA A 32 -8.64 9.64 0.34
C ALA A 32 -9.50 10.91 0.36
N GLY A 33 -9.05 11.98 1.02
CA GLY A 33 -9.73 13.27 1.00
C GLY A 33 -9.85 13.86 -0.41
N LEU A 34 -8.81 13.68 -1.24
CA LEU A 34 -8.82 14.10 -2.64
C LEU A 34 -9.81 13.28 -3.48
N LEU A 35 -9.87 11.96 -3.27
CA LEU A 35 -10.71 11.02 -4.02
C LEU A 35 -12.15 10.90 -3.50
N GLY A 36 -12.39 11.24 -2.24
CA GLY A 36 -13.65 11.08 -1.52
C GLY A 36 -14.74 12.07 -1.94
N VAL A 37 -14.44 13.00 -2.84
CA VAL A 37 -15.45 13.92 -3.38
C VAL A 37 -16.33 13.18 -4.39
N LYS A 38 -17.67 13.26 -4.22
CA LYS A 38 -18.70 12.54 -5.02
C LYS A 38 -18.54 12.68 -6.54
N ARG A 39 -17.87 13.73 -7.02
CA ARG A 39 -17.49 13.97 -8.41
C ARG A 39 -16.07 14.55 -8.50
N ALA A 40 -15.09 13.81 -7.98
CA ALA A 40 -13.70 14.22 -8.07
C ALA A 40 -13.29 14.43 -9.54
N SER A 41 -12.68 15.58 -9.84
CA SER A 41 -12.14 15.87 -11.17
C SER A 41 -10.96 14.95 -11.48
N SER A 42 -10.67 14.71 -12.77
CA SER A 42 -9.51 13.90 -13.19
C SER A 42 -8.20 14.38 -12.59
N ARG A 43 -8.05 15.70 -12.38
CA ARG A 43 -6.90 16.30 -11.68
C ARG A 43 -6.81 15.87 -10.22
N ARG A 44 -7.93 15.86 -9.48
CA ARG A 44 -7.95 15.37 -8.08
C ARG A 44 -7.66 13.87 -8.01
N VAL A 45 -8.15 13.11 -8.99
CA VAL A 45 -7.86 11.68 -9.09
C VAL A 45 -6.37 11.46 -9.32
N ALA A 46 -5.77 12.15 -10.29
CA ALA A 46 -4.34 12.09 -10.54
C ALA A 46 -3.53 12.43 -9.29
N TRP A 47 -3.85 13.53 -8.60
CA TRP A 47 -3.16 13.90 -7.36
C TRP A 47 -3.31 12.85 -6.25
N GLY A 48 -4.52 12.30 -6.04
CA GLY A 48 -4.74 11.27 -5.03
C GLY A 48 -3.91 10.01 -5.29
N VAL A 49 -3.86 9.56 -6.55
CA VAL A 49 -3.04 8.43 -6.98
C VAL A 49 -1.55 8.75 -6.84
N SER A 50 -1.11 9.95 -7.23
CA SER A 50 0.27 10.39 -7.09
C SER A 50 0.72 10.41 -5.62
N VAL A 51 -0.09 10.96 -4.71
CA VAL A 51 0.22 11.00 -3.27
C VAL A 51 0.39 9.58 -2.73
N ALA A 52 -0.54 8.67 -3.03
CA ALA A 52 -0.45 7.29 -2.58
C ALA A 52 0.75 6.55 -3.19
N GLY A 53 1.01 6.75 -4.48
CA GLY A 53 2.14 6.14 -5.18
C GLY A 53 3.49 6.63 -4.67
N PHE A 54 3.65 7.95 -4.44
CA PHE A 54 4.87 8.50 -3.86
C PHE A 54 5.09 8.02 -2.43
N ALA A 55 4.05 8.01 -1.61
CA ALA A 55 4.15 7.54 -0.23
C ALA A 55 4.55 6.06 -0.17
N TRP A 56 3.95 5.21 -1.00
CA TRP A 56 4.37 3.81 -1.11
C TRP A 56 5.80 3.70 -1.61
N LEU A 57 6.18 4.45 -2.63
CA LEU A 57 7.53 4.40 -3.20
C LEU A 57 8.58 4.73 -2.15
N PHE A 58 8.42 5.83 -1.41
CA PHE A 58 9.37 6.23 -0.37
C PHE A 58 9.26 5.40 0.91
N GLY A 59 8.09 4.86 1.23
CA GLY A 59 7.88 4.03 2.40
C GLY A 59 8.44 2.62 2.25
N ASP A 60 8.09 1.94 1.15
CA ASP A 60 8.33 0.51 0.96
C ASP A 60 8.90 0.18 -0.43
N GLY A 61 8.50 0.90 -1.48
CA GLY A 61 8.85 0.60 -2.87
C GLY A 61 10.35 0.67 -3.16
N LEU A 62 11.05 1.70 -2.67
CA LEU A 62 12.51 1.80 -2.79
C LEU A 62 13.22 0.66 -2.05
N ARG A 63 12.67 0.19 -0.94
CA ARG A 63 13.21 -0.95 -0.20
C ARG A 63 13.03 -2.25 -0.99
N ALA A 64 11.87 -2.44 -1.62
CA ALA A 64 11.63 -3.59 -2.51
C ALA A 64 12.56 -3.55 -3.74
N LEU A 65 12.77 -2.38 -4.34
CA LEU A 65 13.70 -2.19 -5.45
C LEU A 65 15.16 -2.46 -5.04
N ALA A 66 15.58 -1.99 -3.87
CA ALA A 66 16.90 -2.27 -3.34
C ALA A 66 17.10 -3.79 -3.16
N ARG A 67 16.12 -4.50 -2.58
CA ARG A 67 16.19 -5.96 -2.44
C ARG A 67 16.19 -6.70 -3.76
N ALA A 68 15.47 -6.21 -4.77
CA ALA A 68 15.50 -6.77 -6.12
C ALA A 68 16.88 -6.58 -6.78
N ARG A 69 17.52 -5.43 -6.54
CA ARG A 69 18.89 -5.17 -6.98
C ARG A 69 19.89 -6.06 -6.25
N ASP A 70 19.82 -6.17 -4.93
CA ASP A 70 20.70 -7.05 -4.15
C ASP A 70 20.60 -8.51 -4.64
N ALA A 71 19.39 -8.97 -4.95
CA ALA A 71 19.15 -10.29 -5.52
C ALA A 71 19.75 -10.46 -6.93
N PHE A 72 19.78 -9.39 -7.74
CA PHE A 72 20.43 -9.39 -9.04
C PHE A 72 21.95 -9.43 -8.90
N ASP A 73 22.52 -8.59 -8.03
CA ASP A 73 23.97 -8.42 -7.84
C ASP A 73 24.60 -9.66 -7.17
N ALA A 74 23.86 -10.37 -6.31
CA ALA A 74 24.34 -11.57 -5.61
C ALA A 74 24.29 -12.87 -6.44
N ALA A 75 23.67 -12.85 -7.62
CA ALA A 75 23.32 -14.05 -8.36
C ALA A 75 24.29 -14.36 -9.51
N ALA A 76 24.84 -15.58 -9.55
CA ALA A 76 25.49 -16.14 -10.75
C ALA A 76 24.47 -16.55 -11.84
N ALA A 77 23.19 -16.73 -11.46
CA ALA A 77 22.05 -17.00 -12.33
C ALA A 77 20.76 -16.44 -11.73
N ILE A 78 19.87 -15.86 -12.55
CA ILE A 78 18.60 -15.24 -12.12
C ILE A 78 17.71 -16.25 -11.39
N THR A 79 17.38 -15.99 -10.12
CA THR A 79 16.46 -16.83 -9.32
C THR A 79 15.04 -16.27 -9.33
N TRP A 80 14.21 -16.72 -10.29
CA TRP A 80 12.78 -16.38 -10.38
C TRP A 80 11.98 -16.46 -9.06
N PRO A 81 12.21 -17.45 -8.16
CA PRO A 81 11.54 -17.50 -6.87
C PRO A 81 11.79 -16.26 -6.00
N THR A 82 13.03 -15.75 -5.97
CA THR A 82 13.39 -14.57 -5.17
C THR A 82 12.64 -13.32 -5.65
N TYR A 83 12.59 -13.08 -6.97
CA TYR A 83 11.83 -11.97 -7.54
C TYR A 83 10.33 -12.11 -7.30
N THR A 84 9.81 -13.35 -7.30
CA THR A 84 8.40 -13.62 -6.97
C THR A 84 8.10 -13.23 -5.53
N THR A 85 8.93 -13.62 -4.57
CA THR A 85 8.79 -13.22 -3.15
C THR A 85 8.81 -11.70 -2.99
N ILE A 86 9.77 -11.02 -3.64
CA ILE A 86 9.88 -9.55 -3.60
C ILE A 86 8.66 -8.88 -4.26
N GLY A 87 8.18 -9.43 -5.37
CA GLY A 87 6.99 -8.92 -6.06
C GLY A 87 5.73 -9.04 -5.21
N VAL A 88 5.51 -10.19 -4.57
CA VAL A 88 4.38 -10.39 -3.63
C VAL A 88 4.47 -9.43 -2.45
N TRP A 89 5.67 -9.26 -1.88
CA TRP A 89 5.90 -8.29 -0.82
C TRP A 89 5.60 -6.84 -1.27
N ALA A 90 6.11 -6.42 -2.42
CA ALA A 90 5.92 -5.08 -2.96
C ALA A 90 4.44 -4.77 -3.26
N ILE A 91 3.75 -5.71 -3.90
CA ILE A 91 2.31 -5.60 -4.20
C ILE A 91 1.50 -5.64 -2.90
N GLY A 92 1.86 -6.53 -1.98
CA GLY A 92 1.16 -6.68 -0.71
C GLY A 92 1.23 -5.43 0.16
N THR A 93 2.42 -4.82 0.30
CA THR A 93 2.59 -3.55 1.03
C THR A 93 1.84 -2.41 0.36
N LEU A 94 1.86 -2.32 -0.98
CA LEU A 94 1.07 -1.34 -1.74
C LEU A 94 -0.42 -1.47 -1.45
N LEU A 95 -0.95 -2.69 -1.56
CA LEU A 95 -2.38 -2.96 -1.43
C LEU A 95 -2.85 -2.75 0.01
N LEU A 96 -2.17 -3.37 0.98
CA LEU A 96 -2.58 -3.33 2.38
C LEU A 96 -2.31 -1.97 3.02
N GLY A 97 -1.11 -1.42 2.80
CA GLY A 97 -0.68 -0.19 3.45
C GLY A 97 -1.29 1.07 2.85
N TYR A 98 -1.54 1.11 1.54
CA TYR A 98 -1.84 2.37 0.86
C TYR A 98 -3.17 2.33 0.11
N VAL A 99 -3.40 1.31 -0.73
CA VAL A 99 -4.60 1.24 -1.57
C VAL A 99 -5.86 0.95 -0.75
N LEU A 100 -5.81 0.02 0.20
CA LEU A 100 -6.97 -0.39 0.98
C LEU A 100 -7.51 0.75 1.86
N PRO A 101 -6.70 1.46 2.68
CA PRO A 101 -7.19 2.60 3.45
C PRO A 101 -7.68 3.75 2.55
N LEU A 102 -6.96 4.02 1.46
CA LEU A 102 -7.35 5.01 0.45
C LEU A 102 -8.73 4.70 -0.14
N TRP A 103 -8.93 3.47 -0.59
CA TRP A 103 -10.17 3.00 -1.20
C TRP A 103 -11.33 3.07 -0.20
N ALA A 104 -11.12 2.58 1.02
CA ALA A 104 -12.13 2.62 2.08
C ALA A 104 -12.57 4.06 2.38
N GLY A 105 -11.61 4.97 2.56
CA GLY A 105 -11.88 6.38 2.75
C GLY A 105 -12.63 7.00 1.57
N ALA A 106 -12.11 6.84 0.35
CA ALA A 106 -12.73 7.40 -0.85
C ALA A 106 -14.14 6.84 -1.11
N PHE A 107 -14.38 5.56 -0.81
CA PHE A 107 -15.69 4.94 -0.90
C PHE A 107 -16.68 5.60 0.06
N VAL A 108 -16.33 5.73 1.33
CA VAL A 108 -17.20 6.34 2.34
C VAL A 108 -17.43 7.83 2.03
N GLY A 109 -16.38 8.58 1.71
CA GLY A 109 -16.50 10.01 1.40
C GLY A 109 -17.47 10.32 0.27
N ARG A 110 -17.48 9.50 -0.79
CA ARG A 110 -18.37 9.69 -1.94
C ARG A 110 -19.84 9.47 -1.62
N ARG A 111 -20.15 8.81 -0.49
CA ARG A 111 -21.52 8.60 0.01
C ARG A 111 -22.02 9.79 0.83
N VAL A 112 -21.14 10.65 1.32
CA VAL A 112 -21.53 11.84 2.10
C VAL A 112 -22.00 12.94 1.17
N THR A 113 -23.24 13.40 1.37
CA THR A 113 -23.93 14.38 0.51
C THR A 113 -23.78 15.83 0.96
N HIS A 114 -23.32 16.09 2.19
CA HIS A 114 -23.30 17.41 2.82
C HIS A 114 -22.01 18.22 2.57
N GLY A 115 -21.28 17.97 1.47
CA GLY A 115 -20.04 18.69 1.14
C GLY A 115 -18.81 18.32 1.99
N THR A 116 -18.99 17.57 3.07
CA THR A 116 -17.94 17.12 4.00
C THR A 116 -17.35 15.76 3.67
N GLY A 117 -17.64 15.19 2.49
CA GLY A 117 -17.18 13.87 2.09
C GLY A 117 -15.66 13.69 2.05
N TRP A 118 -14.92 14.78 1.83
CA TRP A 118 -13.45 14.76 1.89
C TRP A 118 -12.93 14.55 3.33
N VAL A 119 -13.58 15.14 4.33
CA VAL A 119 -13.23 14.95 5.76
C VAL A 119 -13.54 13.52 6.15
N ALA A 120 -14.75 13.05 5.83
CA ALA A 120 -15.15 11.68 6.12
C ALA A 120 -14.21 10.66 5.46
N ALA A 121 -13.79 10.90 4.23
CA ALA A 121 -12.81 10.05 3.56
C ALA A 121 -11.47 10.03 4.27
N ALA A 122 -10.94 11.20 4.65
CA ALA A 122 -9.67 11.32 5.36
C ALA A 122 -9.73 10.61 6.72
N SER A 123 -10.80 10.81 7.49
CA SER A 123 -10.98 10.19 8.81
C SER A 123 -11.09 8.66 8.72
N ILE A 124 -11.83 8.14 7.74
CA ILE A 124 -11.95 6.69 7.53
C ILE A 124 -10.62 6.10 7.09
N ALA A 125 -9.92 6.72 6.14
CA ALA A 125 -8.61 6.24 5.72
C ALA A 125 -7.59 6.26 6.88
N ALA A 126 -7.60 7.29 7.72
CA ALA A 126 -6.77 7.35 8.93
C ALA A 126 -7.12 6.22 9.89
N GLY A 127 -8.41 6.03 10.18
CA GLY A 127 -8.89 4.95 11.04
C GLY A 127 -8.47 3.57 10.53
N VAL A 128 -8.69 3.28 9.24
CA VAL A 128 -8.29 2.02 8.62
C VAL A 128 -6.76 1.83 8.68
N SER A 129 -5.98 2.87 8.39
CA SER A 129 -4.50 2.79 8.46
C SER A 129 -4.02 2.48 9.88
N LEU A 130 -4.60 3.13 10.89
CA LEU A 130 -4.31 2.89 12.30
C LEU A 130 -4.72 1.50 12.75
N SER A 131 -5.93 1.05 12.39
CA SER A 131 -6.42 -0.30 12.70
C SER A 131 -5.53 -1.38 12.07
N LEU A 132 -5.16 -1.22 10.80
CA LEU A 132 -4.23 -2.14 10.14
C LEU A 132 -2.85 -2.10 10.79
N SER A 133 -2.34 -0.92 11.18
CA SER A 133 -1.04 -0.80 11.85
C SER A 133 -1.06 -1.49 13.21
N GLY A 134 -2.13 -1.34 13.98
CA GLY A 134 -2.30 -2.02 15.27
C GLY A 134 -2.45 -3.54 15.13
N LEU A 135 -3.30 -4.00 14.21
CA LEU A 135 -3.51 -5.42 13.96
C LEU A 135 -2.26 -6.12 13.44
N LEU A 136 -1.60 -5.53 12.44
CA LEU A 136 -0.44 -6.14 11.79
C LEU A 136 0.84 -5.95 12.60
N GLY A 137 0.98 -4.82 13.32
CA GLY A 137 2.08 -4.61 14.25
C GLY A 137 2.12 -5.66 15.37
N GLY A 138 0.95 -6.11 15.84
CA GLY A 138 0.85 -7.20 16.82
C GLY A 138 1.10 -8.61 16.26
N LEU A 139 1.18 -8.77 14.93
CA LEU A 139 1.51 -10.04 14.26
C LEU A 139 2.99 -10.16 13.88
N VAL A 140 3.71 -9.04 13.86
CA VAL A 140 5.12 -8.95 13.43
C VAL A 140 6.07 -8.66 14.61
N GLY A 141 5.55 -8.22 15.76
CA GLY A 141 6.28 -8.07 17.03
C GLY A 141 6.16 -9.29 17.93
#